data_AF-A0A7K1ERV4-F1
#
_entry.id   AF-A0A7K1ERV4-F1
#
_cell.length_a   1.000
_cell.length_b   1.000
_cell.length_c   1.000
_cell.angle_alpha   90.00
_cell.angle_beta   90.00
_cell.angle_gamma   90.00
#
_symmetry.space_group_name_H-M   'P 1'
#
loop_
_entity.id
_entity.type
_entity.pdbx_description
1 polymer ?
#
loop_
_entity_poly.entity_id
_entity_poly.type
_entity_poly.pdbx_seq_one_letter_code
_entity_poly.pdbx_strand_id
1 'polypeptide(L)'
;MSKQWGQILSIWVIVAALAVWAIASQVALTAPEWFGTILAGSVALVSLYHLFRAKPEGIVRKLVYVGGGSYLILAIATAYVFLTS
;
A
#
# COMPACT_ATOMS: atom_id res chain seq x y z
N MET A 1 15.09 -13.33 -8.93
CA MET A 1 14.62 -11.99 -8.51
C MET A 1 15.39 -11.56 -7.27
N SER A 2 15.93 -10.34 -7.20
CA SER A 2 16.63 -9.88 -5.99
C SER A 2 15.67 -9.85 -4.80
N LYS A 3 16.11 -10.30 -3.61
CA LYS A 3 15.29 -10.39 -2.37
C LYS A 3 14.52 -9.09 -2.05
N GLN A 4 15.01 -7.96 -2.54
CA GLN A 4 14.44 -6.63 -2.31
C GLN A 4 13.18 -6.36 -3.15
N TRP A 5 13.12 -6.85 -4.40
CA TRP A 5 11.94 -6.70 -5.26
C TRP A 5 10.78 -7.58 -4.81
N GLY A 6 11.08 -8.76 -4.26
CA GLY A 6 10.05 -9.64 -3.69
C GLY A 6 9.29 -9.00 -2.53
N GLN A 7 9.95 -8.16 -1.73
CA GLN A 7 9.33 -7.48 -0.60
C GLN A 7 8.41 -6.32 -1.02
N ILE A 8 8.79 -5.57 -2.06
CA ILE A 8 7.91 -4.53 -2.62
C ILE A 8 6.65 -5.18 -3.17
N LEU A 9 6.81 -6.27 -3.91
CA LEU A 9 5.70 -7.03 -4.47
C LEU A 9 4.78 -7.60 -3.37
N SER A 10 5.34 -8.11 -2.27
CA SER A 10 4.51 -8.62 -1.16
C SER A 10 3.69 -7.50 -0.51
N ILE A 11 4.23 -6.28 -0.39
CA ILE A 11 3.48 -5.14 0.15
C ILE A 11 2.33 -4.77 -0.80
N TRP A 12 2.56 -4.75 -2.11
CA TRP A 12 1.49 -4.50 -3.08
C TRP A 12 0.37 -5.53 -2.99
N VAL A 13 0.70 -6.81 -2.85
CA VAL A 13 -0.29 -7.88 -2.67
C VAL A 13 -1.09 -7.68 -1.38
N ILE A 14 -0.43 -7.32 -0.27
CA ILE A 14 -1.11 -7.05 1.01
C ILE A 14 -2.04 -5.84 0.88
N VAL A 15 -1.57 -4.74 0.29
CA VAL A 15 -2.38 -3.53 0.07
C VAL A 15 -3.60 -3.83 -0.78
N ALA A 16 -3.43 -4.57 -1.89
CA ALA A 16 -4.54 -4.99 -2.74
C ALA A 16 -5.55 -5.86 -1.98
N ALA A 17 -5.07 -6.83 -1.19
CA ALA A 17 -5.94 -7.68 -0.38
C ALA A 17 -6.73 -6.89 0.67
N LEU A 18 -6.09 -5.94 1.36
CA LEU A 18 -6.75 -5.07 2.34
C LEU A 18 -7.77 -4.14 1.69
N ALA A 19 -7.44 -3.59 0.51
CA ALA A 19 -8.38 -2.76 -0.25
C ALA A 19 -9.62 -3.56 -0.69
N VAL A 20 -9.43 -4.78 -1.22
CA VAL A 20 -10.54 -5.67 -1.59
C VAL A 20 -11.38 -6.04 -0.37
N TRP A 21 -10.74 -6.37 0.76
CA TRP A 21 -11.46 -6.67 2.00
C TRP A 21 -12.28 -5.47 2.50
N ALA A 22 -11.73 -4.26 2.45
CA ALA A 22 -12.42 -3.03 2.85
C ALA A 22 -13.62 -2.71 1.95
N ILE A 23 -13.53 -3.00 0.65
CA ILE A 23 -14.66 -2.88 -0.28
C ILE A 23 -15.72 -3.96 0.00
N ALA A 24 -15.30 -5.22 0.16
CA ALA A 24 -16.19 -6.36 0.35
C ALA A 24 -16.94 -6.33 1.69
N SER A 25 -16.38 -5.71 2.73
CA SER A 25 -17.03 -5.55 4.04
C SER A 25 -18.15 -4.49 4.04
N GLN A 26 -18.50 -3.92 2.88
CA GLN A 26 -19.59 -2.94 2.69
C GLN A 26 -19.48 -1.71 3.61
N VAL A 27 -18.24 -1.33 3.93
CA VAL A 27 -17.95 -0.09 4.66
C VAL A 27 -18.01 1.09 3.67
N ALA A 28 -19.10 1.22 2.90
CA ALA A 28 -19.20 2.21 1.82
C ALA A 28 -19.05 3.65 2.32
N LEU A 29 -19.44 3.91 3.56
CA LEU A 29 -19.38 5.25 4.19
C LEU A 29 -18.00 5.61 4.73
N THR A 30 -17.15 4.64 5.11
CA THR A 30 -15.80 4.94 5.64
C THR A 30 -14.65 4.32 4.83
N ALA A 31 -14.93 3.54 3.77
CA ALA A 31 -13.91 2.93 2.90
C ALA A 31 -12.81 3.91 2.43
N PRO A 32 -13.12 5.18 2.08
CA PRO A 32 -12.08 6.16 1.74
C PRO A 32 -11.11 6.47 2.90
N GLU A 33 -11.58 6.45 4.15
CA GLU A 33 -10.77 6.71 5.35
C GLU A 33 -9.81 5.54 5.64
N TRP A 34 -10.28 4.30 5.42
CA TRP A 34 -9.45 3.10 5.57
C TRP A 34 -8.31 3.06 4.55
N PHE A 35 -8.51 3.58 3.34
CA PHE A 35 -7.46 3.64 2.31
C PHE A 35 -6.27 4.50 2.75
N GLY A 36 -6.51 5.64 3.40
CA GLY A 36 -5.43 6.46 3.99
C GLY A 36 -4.63 5.71 5.05
N THR A 37 -5.31 4.92 5.87
CA THR A 37 -4.68 4.09 6.92
C THR A 37 -3.83 2.96 6.33
N ILE A 38 -4.33 2.29 5.29
CA ILE A 38 -3.59 1.24 4.55
C ILE A 38 -2.34 1.82 3.89
N LEU A 39 -2.44 3.01 3.30
CA LEU A 39 -1.29 3.70 2.70
C LEU A 39 -0.23 4.07 3.75
N ALA A 40 -0.65 4.70 4.85
CA ALA A 40 0.25 5.11 5.92
C ALA A 40 0.96 3.89 6.54
N GLY A 41 0.23 2.80 6.79
CA GLY A 41 0.81 1.54 7.28
C GLY A 41 1.86 0.95 6.33
N SER A 42 1.59 0.98 5.03
CA SER A 42 2.51 0.46 4.00
C SER A 42 3.83 1.23 3.95
N VAL A 43 3.76 2.57 4.02
CA VAL A 43 4.95 3.43 4.05
C VAL A 43 5.73 3.26 5.37
N ALA A 44 5.03 3.21 6.50
CA ALA A 44 5.65 2.98 7.81
C ALA A 44 6.41 1.65 7.86
N LEU A 45 5.85 0.58 7.30
CA LEU A 45 6.46 -0.76 7.31
C LEU A 45 7.74 -0.82 6.47
N VAL A 46 7.80 -0.10 5.35
CA VAL A 46 9.03 0.03 4.53
C VAL A 46 10.08 0.85 5.25
N SER A 47 9.69 1.93 5.91
CA SER A 47 10.59 2.77 6.70
C SER A 47 11.18 2.00 7.87
N LEU A 48 10.35 1.27 8.62
CA LEU A 48 10.76 0.41 9.72
C LEU A 48 11.74 -0.67 9.26
N TYR A 49 11.45 -1.30 8.11
CA TYR A 49 12.34 -2.31 7.54
C TYR A 49 13.74 -1.76 7.25
N HIS A 50 13.85 -0.54 6.70
CA HIS A 50 15.15 0.05 6.41
C HIS A 50 15.86 0.60 7.66
N LEU A 51 15.10 1.04 8.68
CA LEU A 51 15.64 1.42 9.99
C LEU A 51 16.38 0.23 10.65
N PHE A 52 15.79 -0.96 10.62
CA PHE A 52 16.41 -2.16 11.20
C PHE A 52 17.55 -2.75 10.37
N ARG A 53 17.60 -2.48 9.05
CA ARG A 53 18.58 -3.12 8.16
C ARG A 53 19.85 -2.30 7.92
N ALA A 54 19.95 -1.08 8.48
CA ALA A 54 21.12 -0.19 8.43
C ALA A 54 21.78 -0.05 7.03
N LYS A 55 20.97 -0.16 5.97
CA LYS A 55 21.40 0.00 4.56
C LYS A 55 20.61 1.14 3.94
N PRO A 56 21.12 2.39 4.03
CA PRO A 56 20.42 3.57 3.54
C PRO A 56 20.35 3.68 2.01
N GLU A 57 21.15 2.90 1.28
CA GLU A 57 21.15 2.93 -0.19
C GLU A 57 19.79 2.53 -0.78
N GLY A 58 19.19 3.48 -1.50
CA GLY A 58 17.94 3.28 -2.22
C GLY A 58 16.67 3.31 -1.37
N ILE A 59 16.71 3.80 -0.12
CA ILE A 59 15.52 4.01 0.72
C ILE A 59 14.47 4.81 -0.02
N VAL A 60 14.84 6.00 -0.53
CA VAL A 60 13.91 6.93 -1.17
C VAL A 60 13.25 6.28 -2.38
N ARG A 61 14.05 5.61 -3.22
CA ARG A 61 13.53 4.92 -4.41
C ARG A 61 12.51 3.84 -4.03
N LYS A 62 12.79 3.04 -3.00
CA LYS A 62 11.87 1.99 -2.52
C LYS A 62 10.61 2.57 -1.88
N LEU A 63 10.76 3.65 -1.11
CA LEU A 63 9.64 4.34 -0.50
C LEU A 63 8.70 4.92 -1.57
N VAL A 64 9.26 5.50 -2.64
CA VAL A 64 8.49 6.01 -3.79
C VAL A 64 7.82 4.88 -4.56
N TYR A 65 8.49 3.73 -4.78
CA TYR A 65 7.86 2.58 -5.45
C TYR A 65 6.74 1.96 -4.62
N VAL A 66 6.93 1.80 -3.30
CA VAL A 66 5.91 1.20 -2.44
C VAL A 66 4.77 2.18 -2.21
N GLY A 67 5.07 3.41 -1.84
CA GLY A 67 4.08 4.47 -1.64
C GLY A 67 3.30 4.75 -2.92
N GLY A 68 3.99 5.00 -4.03
CA GLY A 68 3.37 5.27 -5.33
C GLY A 68 2.53 4.09 -5.86
N GLY A 69 3.03 2.86 -5.76
CA GLY A 69 2.26 1.67 -6.17
C GLY A 69 1.02 1.44 -5.29
N SER A 70 1.16 1.62 -3.98
CA SER A 70 0.03 1.52 -3.05
C SER A 70 -1.01 2.62 -3.32
N TYR A 71 -0.55 3.85 -3.61
CA TYR A 71 -1.42 4.96 -3.97
C TYR A 71 -2.19 4.69 -5.27
N LEU A 72 -1.54 4.09 -6.27
CA LEU A 72 -2.18 3.70 -7.52
C LEU A 72 -3.26 2.63 -7.28
N ILE A 73 -2.96 1.60 -6.49
CA ILE A 73 -3.92 0.54 -6.15
C ILE A 73 -5.14 1.13 -5.42
N LEU A 74 -4.91 2.00 -4.45
CA LEU A 74 -5.97 2.63 -3.68
C LEU A 74 -6.76 3.65 -4.50
N ALA A 75 -6.12 4.36 -5.44
CA ALA A 75 -6.80 5.27 -6.36
C ALA A 75 -7.75 4.50 -7.29
N ILE A 76 -7.31 3.36 -7.82
CA ILE A 76 -8.17 2.46 -8.63
C ILE A 76 -9.32 1.92 -7.77
N ALA A 77 -9.03 1.49 -6.53
CA ALA A 77 -10.05 1.02 -5.60
C ALA A 77 -11.09 2.11 -5.26
N THR A 78 -10.63 3.35 -5.04
CA THR A 78 -11.49 4.51 -4.79
C THR A 78 -12.36 4.83 -6.01
N ALA A 79 -11.77 4.82 -7.21
CA ALA A 79 -12.50 5.04 -8.46
C ALA A 79 -13.56 3.94 -8.68
N TYR A 80 -13.25 2.69 -8.35
CA TYR A 80 -14.22 1.58 -8.39
C TYR A 80 -15.39 1.82 -7.45
N VAL A 81 -15.12 2.15 -6.18
CA VAL A 81 -16.16 2.47 -5.19
C VAL A 81 -17.02 3.63 -5.68
N PHE A 82 -16.41 4.69 -6.21
CA PHE A 82 -17.13 5.86 -6.73
C PHE A 82 -18.00 5.57 -7.96
N LEU A 83 -17.58 4.64 -8.84
CA LEU A 83 -18.39 4.21 -9.98
C LEU A 83 -19.55 3.29 -9.60
N THR A 84 -19.42 2.56 -8.48
CA THR A 84 -20.44 1.60 -8.03
C THR A 84 -21.36 2.13 -6.93
N SER A 85 -21.07 3.31 -6.36
CA SER A 85 -21.88 4.04 -5.38
C SER A 85 -22.88 4.96 -6.06
#